data_AF-A0A3B6NIE5-F1
#
_entry.id   AF-A0A3B6NIE5-F1
#
_cell.length_a   1.000
_cell.length_b   1.000
_cell.length_c   1.000
_cell.angle_alpha   90.00
_cell.angle_beta   90.00
_cell.angle_gamma   90.00
#
_symmetry.space_group_name_H-M   'P 1'
#
loop_
_entity.id
_entity.type
_entity.pdbx_description
1 polymer ?
#
loop_
_entity_poly.entity_id
_entity_poly.type
_entity_poly.pdbx_seq_one_letter_code
_entity_poly.pdbx_strand_id
1 'polypeptide(L)'
;MGNICGGAGKADVAADYRPSSPGTSNYKTSGSVTTSNSTTGKLSSGGSSTFMASTGSGGTSGGFDEAAAGFLEGQILEAPNLRTFTFLELKTATKNFRPDSVLGEGGFGRVYKGWVDEKTMNPTKSGTGMVVAVKKLNSESMQGYEEWQSEINFLGRLSHPNLVKLLGYCWEDKELLLVYEFMAKGSLENHLFRRCAPLSWELRLKIAIGAARGLAFLHASEKQVIYRDFKASNILLDASYNAKLSDFGLAKLGPTGSNSHITTRVMGTYGYAAPEYVATGHLYVKSDVYGFGVVMLEMLSGKRALDPNRPNGQQSLVDWAKPYLADRRKLARLMDPQFEGQYNSKQSHQAAQLTLNCLAGEPRMRPSMKEVLETLEQIEALKSRTRETRGGSGTSSRDRAHGRSAAVHQRSSPRGNGDGRRGSRPTNGHATKAR
;
A
#
# COMPACT_ATOMS: atom_id res chain seq x y z
N MET A 1 13.32 -22.19 -11.06
CA MET A 1 12.12 -21.88 -11.89
C MET A 1 11.15 -21.12 -11.01
N GLY A 2 11.05 -19.80 -11.16
CA GLY A 2 10.08 -18.97 -10.46
C GLY A 2 9.35 -18.14 -11.49
N ASN A 3 8.02 -18.24 -11.54
CA ASN A 3 7.17 -17.46 -12.44
C ASN A 3 7.30 -15.98 -12.08
N ILE A 4 8.20 -15.29 -12.76
CA ILE A 4 8.18 -13.83 -12.88
C ILE A 4 6.96 -13.52 -13.76
N CYS A 5 6.01 -12.75 -13.22
CA CYS A 5 4.86 -12.26 -13.97
C CYS A 5 5.31 -11.21 -14.99
N GLY A 6 6.00 -11.66 -16.04
CA GLY A 6 6.35 -10.86 -17.21
C GLY A 6 5.12 -10.73 -18.10
N GLY A 7 4.38 -9.64 -17.93
CA GLY A 7 3.34 -9.23 -18.87
C GLY A 7 3.78 -7.97 -19.58
N ALA A 8 4.25 -8.09 -20.82
CA ALA A 8 4.33 -6.96 -21.74
C ALA A 8 2.89 -6.49 -22.03
N GLY A 9 2.49 -5.39 -21.40
CA GLY A 9 1.18 -4.75 -21.59
C GLY A 9 1.39 -3.38 -22.24
N LYS A 10 0.67 -3.14 -23.34
CA LYS A 10 0.62 -1.86 -24.05
C LYS A 10 0.25 -0.73 -23.08
N ALA A 11 0.90 0.41 -23.27
CA ALA A 11 0.60 1.66 -22.57
C ALA A 11 -0.81 2.14 -22.96
N ASP A 12 -1.72 2.16 -21.99
CA ASP A 12 -2.92 2.98 -22.09
C ASP A 12 -2.54 4.39 -21.65
N VAL A 13 -2.55 5.30 -22.61
CA VAL A 13 -2.28 6.74 -22.44
C VAL A 13 -3.39 7.32 -21.58
N ALA A 14 -3.06 7.74 -20.35
CA ALA A 14 -3.92 8.64 -19.60
C ALA A 14 -3.96 9.98 -20.33
N ALA A 15 -5.12 10.32 -20.91
CA ALA A 15 -5.33 11.57 -21.59
C ALA A 15 -5.38 12.73 -20.57
N ASP A 16 -4.49 13.70 -20.73
CA ASP A 16 -4.58 15.00 -20.04
C ASP A 16 -5.83 15.75 -20.51
N TYR A 17 -6.85 15.80 -19.65
CA TYR A 17 -8.04 16.61 -19.88
C TYR A 17 -7.84 18.00 -19.27
N ARG A 18 -7.73 19.01 -20.14
CA ARG A 18 -7.72 20.44 -19.77
C ARG A 18 -9.18 20.93 -19.65
N PRO A 19 -9.66 21.38 -18.47
CA PRO A 19 -10.95 22.05 -18.40
C PRO A 19 -10.83 23.50 -18.89
N SER A 20 -11.75 23.86 -19.78
CA SER A 20 -11.98 25.19 -20.35
C SER A 20 -12.38 26.20 -19.26
N SER A 21 -11.80 27.41 -19.32
CA SER A 21 -12.13 28.54 -18.44
C SER A 21 -13.58 29.01 -18.61
N PRO A 22 -14.35 29.25 -17.53
CA PRO A 22 -15.59 30.00 -17.64
C PRO A 22 -15.34 31.51 -17.44
N GLY A 23 -15.83 32.26 -18.43
CA GLY A 23 -16.40 33.61 -18.41
C GLY A 23 -16.15 34.54 -17.22
N THR A 24 -15.57 35.68 -17.55
CA THR A 24 -15.57 36.94 -16.82
C THR A 24 -16.98 37.35 -16.34
N SER A 25 -17.12 37.61 -15.03
CA SER A 25 -18.19 38.47 -14.51
C SER A 25 -17.60 39.56 -13.61
N ASN A 26 -17.96 40.79 -13.97
CA ASN A 26 -17.52 42.04 -13.35
C ASN A 26 -18.13 42.21 -11.96
N TYR A 27 -17.28 42.42 -10.94
CA TYR A 27 -17.66 43.18 -9.76
C TYR A 27 -16.59 44.23 -9.47
N LYS A 28 -17.04 45.49 -9.51
CA LYS A 28 -16.31 46.69 -9.10
C LYS A 28 -16.23 46.72 -7.57
N THR A 29 -15.04 46.91 -7.03
CA THR A 29 -14.85 47.48 -5.69
C THR A 29 -13.61 48.36 -5.68
N SER A 30 -13.81 49.57 -5.17
CA SER A 30 -12.89 50.71 -5.18
C SER A 30 -11.99 50.74 -3.94
N GLY A 31 -10.80 51.33 -4.08
CA GLY A 31 -9.92 51.82 -3.00
C GLY A 31 -8.92 50.78 -2.48
N SER A 32 -7.64 51.05 -2.22
CA SER A 32 -6.87 52.29 -2.16
C SER A 32 -5.42 51.96 -2.54
N VAL A 33 -4.80 52.87 -3.27
CA VAL A 33 -3.40 52.84 -3.70
C VAL A 33 -2.51 53.23 -2.53
N THR A 34 -1.49 52.41 -2.23
CA THR A 34 -0.29 52.88 -1.54
C THR A 34 0.94 52.34 -2.27
N THR A 35 1.60 53.24 -2.99
CA THR A 35 2.87 53.08 -3.69
C THR A 35 4.04 53.08 -2.72
N SER A 36 4.98 52.15 -2.86
CA SER A 36 6.37 52.38 -2.44
C SER A 36 7.36 51.57 -3.29
N ASN A 37 7.95 52.31 -4.23
CA ASN A 37 9.24 52.21 -4.91
C ASN A 37 10.03 50.89 -4.93
N SER A 38 10.33 50.50 -6.17
CA SER A 38 11.40 49.62 -6.60
C SER A 38 12.77 50.32 -6.53
N THR A 39 13.75 49.63 -5.94
CA THR A 39 15.17 49.91 -6.13
C THR A 39 15.87 48.64 -6.62
N THR A 40 16.56 48.80 -7.76
CA THR A 40 17.43 47.85 -8.43
C THR A 40 18.66 47.50 -7.59
N GLY A 41 18.98 46.21 -7.45
CA GLY A 41 20.20 45.72 -6.80
C GLY A 41 20.66 44.40 -7.41
N LYS A 42 21.91 44.37 -7.85
CA LYS A 42 22.59 43.33 -8.63
C LYS A 42 22.73 41.99 -7.92
N LEU A 43 22.76 40.92 -8.72
CA LEU A 43 23.22 39.58 -8.40
C LEU A 43 24.69 39.58 -7.95
N SER A 44 24.98 38.87 -6.86
CA SER A 44 26.29 38.26 -6.61
C SER A 44 26.14 36.96 -5.80
N SER A 45 26.98 36.02 -6.19
CA SER A 45 27.15 34.62 -5.82
C SER A 45 27.44 34.30 -4.35
N GLY A 46 27.09 33.07 -3.96
CA GLY A 46 27.91 32.22 -3.09
C GLY A 46 27.58 32.25 -1.60
N GLY A 47 27.15 31.11 -1.06
CA GLY A 47 27.03 30.92 0.38
C GLY A 47 26.44 29.56 0.76
N SER A 48 27.30 28.53 0.84
CA SER A 48 27.00 27.26 1.51
C SER A 48 26.62 27.52 2.97
N SER A 49 25.46 27.02 3.40
CA SER A 49 25.08 27.04 4.81
C SER A 49 25.63 25.81 5.53
N THR A 50 26.74 25.98 6.23
CA THR A 50 27.34 25.04 7.17
C THR A 50 26.49 24.99 8.46
N PHE A 51 26.11 23.80 8.91
CA PHE A 51 25.44 23.61 10.22
C PHE A 51 26.51 23.52 11.33
N MET A 52 26.36 24.33 12.38
CA MET A 52 27.21 24.28 13.57
C MET A 52 26.80 23.11 14.48
N ALA A 53 27.78 22.34 14.92
CA ALA A 53 27.66 21.34 15.96
C ALA A 53 28.05 21.96 17.32
N SER A 54 27.26 21.73 18.36
CA SER A 54 27.64 21.96 19.74
C SER A 54 27.77 20.62 20.46
N THR A 55 28.99 20.28 20.85
CA THR A 55 29.35 19.13 21.67
C THR A 55 29.02 19.37 23.14
N GLY A 56 28.33 18.42 23.75
CA GLY A 56 28.21 18.27 25.21
C GLY A 56 28.51 16.82 25.57
N SER A 57 29.65 16.61 26.23
CA SER A 57 30.12 15.29 26.65
C SER A 57 29.63 14.99 28.08
N GLY A 58 29.08 13.80 28.30
CA GLY A 58 28.73 13.27 29.61
C GLY A 58 28.64 11.76 29.52
N GLY A 59 29.54 11.05 30.22
CA GLY A 59 29.76 9.63 30.05
C GLY A 59 29.07 8.71 31.06
N THR A 60 29.26 7.42 30.76
CA THR A 60 29.28 6.21 31.62
C THR A 60 28.06 5.29 31.70
N SER A 61 28.34 4.06 31.25
CA SER A 61 28.05 2.74 31.82
C SER A 61 26.66 2.10 31.71
N GLY A 62 26.66 0.93 31.05
CA GLY A 62 25.95 -0.25 31.53
C GLY A 62 24.88 -0.80 30.59
N GLY A 63 24.98 -2.09 30.24
CA GLY A 63 23.84 -2.89 29.80
C GLY A 63 23.89 -3.36 28.36
N PHE A 64 24.59 -4.47 28.12
CA PHE A 64 24.25 -5.37 27.04
C PHE A 64 22.86 -5.95 27.35
N ASP A 65 21.84 -5.61 26.53
CA ASP A 65 20.62 -6.41 26.23
C ASP A 65 19.46 -5.53 25.71
N GLU A 66 19.72 -4.59 24.78
CA GLU A 66 18.67 -3.76 24.17
C GLU A 66 18.88 -3.58 22.64
N ALA A 67 19.32 -4.63 21.94
CA ALA A 67 19.49 -4.58 20.48
C ALA A 67 18.41 -5.34 19.70
N ALA A 68 17.53 -6.09 20.38
CA ALA A 68 16.52 -6.93 19.73
C ALA A 68 15.08 -6.36 19.76
N ALA A 69 14.80 -5.35 20.60
CA ALA A 69 13.49 -4.71 20.69
C ALA A 69 13.33 -3.50 19.73
N GLY A 70 14.43 -2.88 19.29
CA GLY A 70 14.43 -1.70 18.43
C GLY A 70 14.16 -1.93 16.94
N PHE A 71 13.86 -3.17 16.51
CA PHE A 71 13.54 -3.48 15.11
C PHE A 71 12.05 -3.36 14.78
N LEU A 72 11.18 -3.17 15.78
CA LEU A 72 9.75 -2.91 15.61
C LEU A 72 9.41 -1.42 15.46
N GLU A 73 10.32 -0.53 15.86
CA GLU A 73 10.23 0.91 15.66
C GLU A 73 11.30 1.33 14.65
N GLY A 74 10.88 1.92 13.53
CA GLY A 74 11.81 2.46 12.54
C GLY A 74 12.67 3.57 13.15
N GLN A 75 13.76 3.90 12.46
CA GLN A 75 14.72 4.91 12.90
C GLN A 75 14.88 5.99 11.84
N ILE A 76 15.08 7.23 12.29
CA ILE A 76 15.45 8.37 11.45
C ILE A 76 16.94 8.63 11.65
N LEU A 77 17.73 8.44 10.61
CA LEU A 77 19.17 8.62 10.61
C LEU A 77 19.53 10.11 10.52
N GLU A 78 20.58 10.53 11.22
CA GLU A 78 21.09 11.91 11.15
C GLU A 78 21.57 12.28 9.73
N ALA A 79 22.21 11.33 9.05
CA ALA A 79 22.72 11.47 7.69
C ALA A 79 22.34 10.25 6.83
N PRO A 80 22.16 10.44 5.51
CA PRO A 80 21.95 9.32 4.60
C PRO A 80 23.15 8.37 4.58
N ASN A 81 22.91 7.08 4.84
CA ASN A 81 23.93 6.04 4.66
C ASN A 81 23.73 5.36 3.29
N LEU A 82 24.04 6.10 2.23
CA LEU A 82 23.79 5.72 0.84
C LEU A 82 25.09 5.52 0.09
N ARG A 83 25.17 4.43 -0.69
CA ARG A 83 26.28 4.26 -1.63
C ARG A 83 26.14 5.24 -2.80
N THR A 84 27.26 5.90 -3.14
CA THR A 84 27.38 6.60 -4.42
C THR A 84 27.85 5.60 -5.46
N PHE A 85 27.07 5.40 -6.50
CA PHE A 85 27.40 4.58 -7.65
C PHE A 85 27.80 5.46 -8.83
N THR A 86 28.71 4.95 -9.64
CA THR A 86 28.97 5.48 -10.98
C THR A 86 27.91 5.00 -11.97
N PHE A 87 27.69 5.76 -13.03
CA PHE A 87 26.79 5.37 -14.11
C PHE A 87 27.25 4.07 -14.78
N LEU A 88 28.56 3.89 -14.94
CA LEU A 88 29.15 2.67 -15.52
C LEU A 88 28.84 1.44 -14.67
N GLU A 89 28.88 1.56 -13.34
CA GLU A 89 28.51 0.46 -12.45
C GLU A 89 27.04 0.07 -12.62
N LEU A 90 26.12 1.03 -12.60
CA LEU A 90 24.68 0.76 -12.76
C LEU A 90 24.34 0.27 -14.17
N LYS A 91 25.01 0.78 -15.19
CA LYS A 91 24.94 0.27 -16.55
C LYS A 91 25.39 -1.19 -16.59
N THR A 92 26.47 -1.55 -15.91
CA THR A 92 26.95 -2.94 -15.84
C THR A 92 25.96 -3.84 -15.09
N ALA A 93 25.50 -3.42 -13.90
CA ALA A 93 24.59 -4.17 -13.05
C ALA A 93 23.24 -4.48 -13.74
N THR A 94 22.76 -3.56 -14.60
CA THR A 94 21.49 -3.68 -15.34
C THR A 94 21.65 -4.24 -16.75
N LYS A 95 22.87 -4.66 -17.14
CA LYS A 95 23.23 -5.11 -18.49
C LYS A 95 22.90 -4.08 -19.57
N ASN A 96 23.30 -2.83 -19.35
CA ASN A 96 23.03 -1.68 -20.21
C ASN A 96 21.53 -1.34 -20.30
N PHE A 97 20.83 -1.35 -19.16
CA PHE A 97 19.41 -0.97 -19.06
C PHE A 97 18.52 -1.70 -20.09
N ARG A 98 18.74 -3.01 -20.26
CA ARG A 98 18.03 -3.76 -21.28
C ARG A 98 16.50 -3.70 -21.08
N PRO A 99 15.71 -3.64 -22.16
CA PRO A 99 14.25 -3.62 -22.05
C PRO A 99 13.65 -4.84 -21.33
N ASP A 100 14.30 -6.00 -21.38
CA ASP A 100 13.82 -7.23 -20.72
C ASP A 100 14.07 -7.25 -19.21
N SER A 101 14.86 -6.30 -18.67
CA SER A 101 15.04 -6.12 -17.23
C SER A 101 14.10 -5.07 -16.63
N VAL A 102 13.22 -4.45 -17.42
CA VAL A 102 12.26 -3.46 -16.92
C VAL A 102 11.27 -4.10 -15.96
N LEU A 103 11.20 -3.54 -14.75
CA LEU A 103 10.28 -3.92 -13.69
C LEU A 103 9.02 -3.06 -13.69
N GLY A 104 9.14 -1.81 -14.16
CA GLY A 104 8.03 -0.85 -14.25
C GLY A 104 8.46 0.45 -14.92
N GLU A 105 7.48 1.19 -15.42
CA GLU A 105 7.64 2.50 -16.06
C GLU A 105 6.46 3.40 -15.64
N GLY A 106 6.75 4.67 -15.35
CA GLY A 106 5.74 5.67 -14.98
C GLY A 106 6.27 7.09 -15.15
N GLY A 107 5.51 8.08 -14.66
CA GLY A 107 5.89 9.50 -14.76
C GLY A 107 7.25 9.84 -14.13
N PHE A 108 7.70 9.01 -13.19
CA PHE A 108 8.95 9.13 -12.45
C PHE A 108 10.15 8.44 -13.12
N GLY A 109 9.97 7.88 -14.32
CA GLY A 109 11.01 7.19 -15.08
C GLY A 109 10.83 5.66 -15.15
N ARG A 110 11.94 4.96 -15.43
CA ARG A 110 11.97 3.51 -15.65
C ARG A 110 12.74 2.80 -14.56
N VAL A 111 12.23 1.66 -14.11
CA VAL A 111 12.87 0.82 -13.10
C VAL A 111 13.40 -0.45 -13.75
N TYR A 112 14.68 -0.73 -13.55
CA TYR A 112 15.39 -1.88 -14.11
C TYR A 112 15.84 -2.84 -13.01
N LYS A 113 15.85 -4.12 -13.33
CA LYS A 113 16.45 -5.15 -12.47
C LYS A 113 17.97 -5.17 -12.64
N GLY A 114 18.69 -5.11 -11.53
CA GLY A 114 20.15 -5.20 -11.48
C GLY A 114 20.67 -6.26 -10.52
N TRP A 115 21.97 -6.54 -10.60
CA TRP A 115 22.69 -7.44 -9.70
C TRP A 115 23.97 -6.79 -9.19
N VAL A 116 24.15 -6.83 -7.87
CA VAL A 116 25.33 -6.30 -7.17
C VAL A 116 25.79 -7.30 -6.10
N ASP A 117 27.04 -7.19 -5.68
CA ASP A 117 27.55 -7.94 -4.54
C ASP A 117 26.94 -7.42 -3.24
N GLU A 118 26.60 -8.31 -2.31
CA GLU A 118 25.85 -7.95 -1.10
C GLU A 118 26.66 -7.08 -0.13
N LYS A 119 27.99 -7.27 -0.08
CA LYS A 119 28.87 -6.54 0.86
C LYS A 119 29.48 -5.31 0.20
N THR A 120 30.05 -5.51 -0.98
CA THR A 120 30.78 -4.47 -1.69
C THR A 120 29.89 -3.63 -2.55
N MET A 121 28.63 -4.01 -2.81
CA MET A 121 27.69 -3.32 -3.72
C MET A 121 28.24 -3.09 -5.14
N ASN A 122 29.33 -3.75 -5.52
CA ASN A 122 29.89 -3.70 -6.87
C ASN A 122 29.01 -4.52 -7.83
N PRO A 123 28.94 -4.18 -9.12
CA PRO A 123 28.17 -4.94 -10.11
C PRO A 123 28.61 -6.41 -10.20
N THR A 124 27.65 -7.32 -10.31
CA THR A 124 27.91 -8.76 -10.48
C THR A 124 27.25 -9.32 -11.73
N LYS A 125 27.57 -10.57 -12.07
CA LYS A 125 26.89 -11.27 -13.17
C LYS A 125 25.42 -11.51 -12.79
N SER A 126 24.50 -11.43 -13.74
CA SER A 126 23.10 -11.73 -13.45
C SER A 126 22.91 -13.13 -12.88
N GLY A 127 22.10 -13.23 -11.83
CA GLY A 127 21.88 -14.48 -11.10
C GLY A 127 22.93 -14.75 -10.03
N THR A 128 23.97 -13.91 -9.91
CA THR A 128 24.96 -13.96 -8.83
C THR A 128 24.86 -12.68 -8.00
N GLY A 129 24.91 -12.78 -6.67
CA GLY A 129 24.78 -11.64 -5.77
C GLY A 129 23.33 -11.22 -5.48
N MET A 130 23.21 -10.05 -4.86
CA MET A 130 21.96 -9.44 -4.44
C MET A 130 21.25 -8.78 -5.64
N VAL A 131 19.95 -9.01 -5.73
CA VAL A 131 19.10 -8.36 -6.74
C VAL A 131 18.71 -6.96 -6.25
N VAL A 132 18.81 -5.97 -7.13
CA VAL A 132 18.43 -4.58 -6.85
C VAL A 132 17.46 -4.05 -7.90
N ALA A 133 16.71 -3.01 -7.53
CA ALA A 133 15.90 -2.23 -8.45
C ALA A 133 16.58 -0.87 -8.71
N VAL A 134 16.90 -0.57 -9.97
CA VAL A 134 17.57 0.67 -10.38
C VAL A 134 16.54 1.55 -11.10
N LYS A 135 16.08 2.62 -10.46
CA LYS A 135 15.18 3.62 -11.03
C LYS A 135 16.02 4.68 -11.73
N LYS A 136 15.89 4.77 -13.05
CA LYS A 136 16.45 5.84 -13.88
C LYS A 136 15.38 6.91 -14.07
N LEU A 137 15.59 8.08 -13.48
CA LEU A 137 14.63 9.19 -13.56
C LEU A 137 14.75 9.92 -14.90
N ASN A 138 13.69 10.61 -15.29
CA ASN A 138 13.72 11.49 -16.45
C ASN A 138 14.46 12.78 -16.08
N SER A 139 15.69 12.94 -16.55
CA SER A 139 16.54 14.08 -16.21
C SER A 139 16.26 15.36 -16.98
N GLU A 140 15.36 15.32 -17.97
CA GLU A 140 15.01 16.50 -18.77
C GLU A 140 13.93 17.37 -18.11
N SER A 141 13.34 16.93 -16.99
CA SER A 141 12.32 17.68 -16.25
C SER A 141 12.85 18.21 -14.92
N MET A 142 12.51 19.47 -14.59
CA MET A 142 12.79 20.06 -13.27
C MET A 142 12.16 19.23 -12.13
N GLN A 143 11.01 18.63 -12.42
CA GLN A 143 10.30 17.74 -11.51
C GLN A 143 11.12 16.47 -11.17
N GLY A 144 11.83 15.88 -12.13
CA GLY A 144 12.63 14.68 -11.89
C GLY A 144 13.79 14.92 -10.90
N TYR A 145 14.39 16.11 -10.92
CA TYR A 145 15.42 16.48 -9.93
C TYR A 145 14.83 16.69 -8.53
N GLU A 146 13.70 17.41 -8.41
CA GLU A 146 13.02 17.61 -7.13
C GLU A 146 12.60 16.28 -6.50
N GLU A 147 12.07 15.36 -7.31
CA GLU A 147 11.69 14.02 -6.87
C GLU A 147 12.89 13.19 -6.43
N TRP A 148 13.98 13.19 -7.21
CA TRP A 148 15.23 12.52 -6.84
C TRP A 148 15.79 13.04 -5.50
N GLN A 149 15.83 14.37 -5.33
CA GLN A 149 16.31 15.00 -4.12
C GLN A 149 15.40 14.69 -2.92
N SER A 150 14.08 14.69 -3.14
CA SER A 150 13.09 14.29 -2.14
C SER A 150 13.33 12.84 -1.68
N GLU A 151 13.49 11.90 -2.62
CA GLU A 151 13.73 10.50 -2.29
C GLU A 151 15.01 10.30 -1.48
N ILE A 152 16.11 10.97 -1.82
CA ILE A 152 17.35 10.91 -1.02
C ILE A 152 17.15 11.50 0.37
N ASN A 153 16.46 12.64 0.49
CA ASN A 153 16.25 13.29 1.78
C ASN A 153 15.38 12.47 2.73
N PHE A 154 14.34 11.80 2.19
CA PHE A 154 13.46 10.96 2.97
C PHE A 154 14.02 9.53 3.12
N LEU A 155 14.06 8.74 2.04
CA LEU A 155 14.48 7.33 2.13
C LEU A 155 15.96 7.15 2.45
N GLY A 156 16.81 8.14 2.19
CA GLY A 156 18.19 8.09 2.66
C GLY A 156 18.31 8.09 4.18
N ARG A 157 17.35 8.70 4.89
CA ARG A 157 17.37 8.85 6.35
C ARG A 157 16.34 7.98 7.06
N LEU A 158 15.33 7.47 6.38
CA LEU A 158 14.29 6.66 6.98
C LEU A 158 14.63 5.16 6.87
N SER A 159 14.68 4.47 8.01
CA SER A 159 14.88 3.02 8.07
C SER A 159 13.71 2.37 8.81
N HIS A 160 12.87 1.62 8.11
CA HIS A 160 11.72 0.95 8.73
C HIS A 160 11.34 -0.32 7.93
N PRO A 161 10.91 -1.43 8.57
CA PRO A 161 10.59 -2.68 7.89
C PRO A 161 9.51 -2.57 6.80
N ASN A 162 8.60 -1.61 6.92
CA ASN A 162 7.53 -1.32 5.96
C ASN A 162 7.81 -0.11 5.05
N LEU A 163 9.06 0.32 4.94
CA LEU A 163 9.52 1.29 3.93
C LEU A 163 10.56 0.60 3.04
N VAL A 164 10.54 0.88 1.74
CA VAL A 164 11.54 0.34 0.82
C VAL A 164 12.89 0.99 1.10
N LYS A 165 13.92 0.17 1.26
CA LYS A 165 15.28 0.63 1.53
C LYS A 165 15.93 1.20 0.26
N LEU A 166 16.31 2.47 0.33
CA LEU A 166 17.23 3.08 -0.63
C LEU A 166 18.66 2.64 -0.29
N LEU A 167 19.32 1.97 -1.22
CA LEU A 167 20.68 1.42 -1.06
C LEU A 167 21.75 2.40 -1.55
N GLY A 168 21.39 3.25 -2.50
CA GLY A 168 22.30 4.26 -3.03
C GLY A 168 21.72 5.04 -4.20
N TYR A 169 22.55 5.87 -4.79
CA TYR A 169 22.18 6.75 -5.90
C TYR A 169 23.35 6.92 -6.87
N CYS A 170 23.04 7.41 -8.06
CA CYS A 170 24.01 7.89 -9.05
C CYS A 170 23.59 9.29 -9.48
N TRP A 171 24.55 10.21 -9.47
CA TRP A 171 24.43 11.53 -10.06
C TRP A 171 25.71 11.83 -10.83
N GLU A 172 25.69 11.52 -12.13
CA GLU A 172 26.81 11.77 -13.05
C GLU A 172 26.26 12.41 -14.32
N ASP A 173 26.88 13.49 -14.79
CA ASP A 173 26.41 14.30 -15.92
C ASP A 173 24.93 14.70 -15.78
N LYS A 174 24.07 14.16 -16.66
CA LYS A 174 22.61 14.33 -16.66
C LYS A 174 21.88 13.07 -16.20
N GLU A 175 22.57 12.10 -15.63
CA GLU A 175 22.00 10.82 -15.25
C GLU A 175 21.66 10.82 -13.76
N LEU A 176 20.38 10.74 -13.44
CA LEU A 176 19.84 10.65 -12.09
C LEU A 176 19.28 9.25 -11.88
N LEU A 177 19.91 8.47 -11.00
CA LEU A 177 19.45 7.12 -10.68
C LEU A 177 19.38 6.89 -9.17
N LEU A 178 18.45 6.02 -8.78
CA LEU A 178 18.25 5.54 -7.42
C LEU A 178 18.29 4.02 -7.42
N VAL A 179 18.91 3.44 -6.39
CA VAL A 179 19.10 1.99 -6.25
C VAL A 179 18.39 1.53 -4.98
N TYR A 180 17.44 0.62 -5.12
CA TYR A 180 16.63 0.09 -4.02
C TYR A 180 16.83 -1.42 -3.86
N GLU A 181 16.43 -1.92 -2.70
CA GLU A 181 16.18 -3.34 -2.53
C GLU A 181 15.13 -3.85 -3.53
N PHE A 182 15.28 -5.10 -3.97
CA PHE A 182 14.37 -5.69 -4.94
C PHE A 182 13.12 -6.31 -4.27
N MET A 183 11.95 -5.86 -4.70
CA MET A 183 10.65 -6.32 -4.19
C MET A 183 10.08 -7.45 -5.06
N ALA A 184 10.33 -8.69 -4.65
CA ALA A 184 10.13 -9.88 -5.49
C ALA A 184 8.69 -10.15 -5.95
N LYS A 185 7.68 -9.63 -5.25
CA LYS A 185 6.27 -9.78 -5.61
C LYS A 185 5.70 -8.55 -6.32
N GLY A 186 6.50 -7.50 -6.55
CA GLY A 186 6.04 -6.28 -7.22
C GLY A 186 5.02 -5.49 -6.39
N SER A 187 4.19 -4.68 -7.04
CA SER A 187 3.20 -3.82 -6.38
C SER A 187 1.90 -4.55 -6.03
N LEU A 188 1.23 -4.10 -4.97
CA LEU A 188 -0.11 -4.55 -4.58
C LEU A 188 -1.11 -4.39 -5.74
N GLU A 189 -1.03 -3.30 -6.51
CA GLU A 189 -1.87 -3.09 -7.69
C GLU A 189 -1.86 -4.28 -8.65
N ASN A 190 -0.69 -4.87 -8.91
CA ASN A 190 -0.57 -6.02 -9.80
C ASN A 190 -1.35 -7.24 -9.27
N HIS A 191 -1.39 -7.42 -7.96
CA HIS A 191 -2.12 -8.53 -7.34
C HIS A 191 -3.63 -8.29 -7.26
N LEU A 192 -4.07 -7.02 -7.22
CA LEU A 192 -5.49 -6.69 -7.17
C LEU A 192 -6.15 -6.66 -8.55
N PHE A 193 -5.46 -6.16 -9.58
CA PHE A 193 -6.12 -5.83 -10.86
C PHE A 193 -5.55 -6.53 -12.09
N ARG A 194 -4.40 -7.21 -11.97
CA ARG A 194 -3.84 -8.00 -13.08
C ARG A 194 -4.12 -9.49 -12.86
N ARG A 195 -3.87 -10.29 -13.90
CA ARG A 195 -4.05 -11.76 -13.88
C ARG A 195 -2.96 -12.48 -13.06
N CYS A 196 -2.69 -11.98 -11.86
CA CYS A 196 -1.86 -12.66 -10.87
C CYS A 196 -2.75 -13.55 -10.00
N ALA A 197 -2.12 -14.41 -9.19
CA ALA A 197 -2.85 -15.21 -8.21
C ALA A 197 -3.58 -14.26 -7.23
N PRO A 198 -4.90 -14.41 -7.02
CA PRO A 198 -5.65 -13.56 -6.12
C PRO A 198 -5.11 -13.62 -4.69
N LEU A 199 -5.01 -12.47 -4.02
CA LEU A 199 -4.66 -12.42 -2.60
C LEU A 199 -5.87 -12.84 -1.76
N SER A 200 -5.66 -13.77 -0.82
CA SER A 200 -6.66 -14.12 0.18
C SER A 200 -6.97 -12.93 1.09
N TRP A 201 -8.11 -12.99 1.78
CA TRP A 201 -8.52 -11.98 2.75
C TRP A 201 -7.44 -11.73 3.81
N GLU A 202 -6.88 -12.80 4.38
CA GLU A 202 -5.83 -12.72 5.40
C GLU A 202 -4.58 -12.02 4.88
N LEU A 203 -4.21 -12.31 3.62
CA LEU A 203 -3.02 -11.71 3.03
C LEU A 203 -3.22 -10.23 2.75
N ARG A 204 -4.42 -9.82 2.30
CA ARG A 204 -4.77 -8.40 2.15
C ARG A 204 -4.77 -7.69 3.50
N LEU A 205 -5.28 -8.30 4.56
CA LEU A 205 -5.25 -7.73 5.91
C LEU A 205 -3.81 -7.57 6.43
N LYS A 206 -2.95 -8.58 6.24
CA LYS A 206 -1.51 -8.51 6.56
C LYS A 206 -0.83 -7.35 5.83
N ILE A 207 -1.12 -7.18 4.53
CA ILE A 207 -0.56 -6.12 3.71
C ILE A 207 -1.05 -4.74 4.19
N ALA A 208 -2.34 -4.60 4.48
CA ALA A 208 -2.92 -3.36 5.02
C ALA A 208 -2.27 -2.97 6.35
N ILE A 209 -2.05 -3.92 7.26
CA ILE A 209 -1.34 -3.70 8.53
C ILE A 209 0.09 -3.22 8.27
N GLY A 210 0.84 -3.89 7.39
CA GLY A 210 2.20 -3.47 7.05
C GLY A 210 2.26 -2.05 6.46
N ALA A 211 1.35 -1.73 5.54
CA ALA A 211 1.25 -0.39 4.96
C ALA A 211 0.86 0.67 6.01
N ALA A 212 -0.06 0.33 6.93
CA ALA A 212 -0.44 1.19 8.05
C ALA A 212 0.72 1.45 9.00
N ARG A 213 1.54 0.42 9.32
CA ARG A 213 2.77 0.59 10.13
C ARG A 213 3.73 1.58 9.48
N GLY A 214 4.01 1.41 8.19
CA GLY A 214 4.89 2.32 7.45
C GLY A 214 4.40 3.77 7.49
N LEU A 215 3.10 3.99 7.27
CA LEU A 215 2.53 5.34 7.26
C LEU A 215 2.40 5.94 8.66
N ALA A 216 2.08 5.12 9.68
CA ALA A 216 2.06 5.54 11.08
C ALA A 216 3.45 5.99 11.54
N PHE A 217 4.51 5.28 11.15
CA PHE A 217 5.90 5.68 11.42
C PHE A 217 6.23 7.05 10.81
N LEU A 218 5.84 7.30 9.56
CA LEU A 218 6.06 8.61 8.91
C LEU A 218 5.35 9.74 9.66
N HIS A 219 4.09 9.52 10.05
CA HIS A 219 3.27 10.51 10.75
C HIS A 219 3.70 10.75 12.19
N ALA A 220 4.30 9.75 12.84
CA ALA A 220 4.80 9.84 14.21
C ALA A 220 6.14 10.58 14.32
N SER A 221 6.87 10.77 13.21
CA SER A 221 8.10 11.56 13.20
C SER A 221 7.86 13.00 13.70
N GLU A 222 8.86 13.61 14.32
CA GLU A 222 8.78 15.01 14.80
C GLU A 222 8.38 15.98 13.69
N LYS A 223 8.83 15.71 12.46
CA LYS A 223 8.53 16.52 11.29
C LYS A 223 7.26 16.09 10.56
N GLN A 224 6.52 15.11 11.07
CA GLN A 224 5.25 14.58 10.53
C GLN A 224 5.26 14.43 9.01
N VAL A 225 6.12 13.55 8.49
CA VAL A 225 6.27 13.35 7.05
C VAL A 225 4.93 12.96 6.41
N ILE A 226 4.46 13.77 5.46
CA ILE A 226 3.27 13.53 4.65
C ILE A 226 3.72 12.86 3.34
N TYR A 227 3.21 11.67 3.10
CA TYR A 227 3.61 10.82 1.98
C TYR A 227 2.99 11.25 0.65
N ARG A 228 1.75 11.75 0.67
CA ARG A 228 1.03 12.46 -0.41
C ARG A 228 0.62 11.64 -1.63
N ASP A 229 1.28 10.52 -1.91
CA ASP A 229 0.95 9.63 -3.04
C ASP A 229 0.65 8.19 -2.58
N PHE A 230 -0.20 8.06 -1.56
CA PHE A 230 -0.63 6.76 -1.05
C PHE A 230 -1.60 6.06 -2.01
N LYS A 231 -1.12 5.01 -2.69
CA LYS A 231 -1.87 4.21 -3.67
C LYS A 231 -1.35 2.77 -3.76
N ALA A 232 -2.16 1.86 -4.31
CA ALA A 232 -1.81 0.44 -4.42
C ALA A 232 -0.54 0.17 -5.26
N SER A 233 -0.21 1.01 -6.24
CA SER A 233 1.00 0.83 -7.06
C SER A 233 2.29 1.12 -6.29
N ASN A 234 2.22 1.93 -5.22
CA ASN A 234 3.38 2.33 -4.42
C ASN A 234 3.58 1.46 -3.18
N ILE A 235 2.69 0.49 -2.94
CA ILE A 235 2.85 -0.54 -1.91
C ILE A 235 3.49 -1.75 -2.58
N LEU A 236 4.78 -1.96 -2.34
CA LEU A 236 5.53 -3.08 -2.89
C LEU A 236 5.57 -4.26 -1.90
N LEU A 237 5.70 -5.47 -2.43
CA LEU A 237 5.62 -6.71 -1.69
C LEU A 237 6.92 -7.51 -1.82
N ASP A 238 7.50 -7.90 -0.69
CA ASP A 238 8.68 -8.75 -0.66
C ASP A 238 8.32 -10.22 -0.95
N ALA A 239 9.30 -11.12 -0.89
CA ALA A 239 9.08 -12.55 -1.15
C ALA A 239 8.03 -13.20 -0.22
N SER A 240 7.84 -12.64 0.98
CA SER A 240 6.95 -13.10 2.04
C SER A 240 5.65 -12.28 2.12
N TYR A 241 5.36 -11.47 1.08
CA TYR A 241 4.23 -10.55 1.02
C TYR A 241 4.18 -9.54 2.18
N ASN A 242 5.33 -9.16 2.73
CA ASN A 242 5.39 -8.01 3.62
C ASN A 242 5.33 -6.74 2.79
N ALA A 243 4.48 -5.81 3.20
CA ALA A 243 4.25 -4.55 2.51
C ALA A 243 5.35 -3.54 2.84
N LYS A 244 5.87 -2.85 1.80
CA LYS A 244 6.78 -1.71 1.93
C LYS A 244 6.34 -0.55 1.07
N LEU A 245 6.25 0.65 1.66
CA LEU A 245 5.96 1.87 0.92
C LEU A 245 7.19 2.29 0.11
N SER A 246 6.98 2.68 -1.15
CA SER A 246 8.01 3.08 -2.11
C SER A 246 7.78 4.51 -2.61
N ASP A 247 8.59 5.05 -3.53
CA ASP A 247 8.29 6.28 -4.27
C ASP A 247 7.97 7.52 -3.39
N PHE A 248 9.01 8.07 -2.75
CA PHE A 248 8.92 9.24 -1.86
C PHE A 248 9.11 10.58 -2.60
N GLY A 249 9.04 10.57 -3.94
CA GLY A 249 9.32 11.75 -4.77
C GLY A 249 8.40 12.94 -4.47
N LEU A 250 7.17 12.70 -4.00
CA LEU A 250 6.19 13.74 -3.69
C LEU A 250 6.05 14.07 -2.20
N ALA A 251 6.79 13.36 -1.33
CA ALA A 251 6.68 13.49 0.12
C ALA A 251 7.04 14.91 0.59
N LYS A 252 6.46 15.34 1.71
CA LYS A 252 6.73 16.63 2.34
C LYS A 252 6.85 16.50 3.84
N LEU A 253 7.63 17.40 4.43
CA LEU A 253 7.58 17.61 5.89
C LEU A 253 6.23 18.23 6.23
N GLY A 254 5.66 17.80 7.35
CA GLY A 254 4.41 18.31 7.91
C GLY A 254 4.47 19.79 8.27
N PRO A 255 3.32 20.38 8.65
CA PRO A 255 3.27 21.78 9.05
C PRO A 255 4.12 22.04 10.30
N THR A 256 4.75 23.21 10.35
CA THR A 256 5.58 23.65 11.49
C THR A 256 4.87 24.71 12.32
N GLY A 257 5.22 24.80 13.61
CA GLY A 257 4.66 25.79 14.52
C GLY A 257 3.17 25.56 14.78
N SER A 258 2.36 26.63 14.69
CA SER A 258 0.92 26.60 14.94
C SER A 258 0.07 26.26 13.69
N ASN A 259 0.70 25.97 12.56
CA ASN A 259 -0.03 25.68 11.32
C ASN A 259 -0.64 24.28 11.37
N SER A 260 -1.89 24.16 10.92
CA SER A 260 -2.59 22.86 10.84
C SER A 260 -2.37 22.14 9.50
N HIS A 261 -1.88 22.86 8.48
CA HIS A 261 -1.74 22.37 7.10
C HIS A 261 -0.59 23.06 6.38
N ILE A 262 -0.27 22.51 5.21
CA ILE A 262 0.68 23.08 4.25
C ILE A 262 -0.09 23.52 3.02
N THR A 263 0.02 24.78 2.63
CA THR A 263 -0.49 25.25 1.35
C THR A 263 0.51 24.91 0.26
N THR A 264 0.12 24.06 -0.68
CA THR A 264 1.01 23.60 -1.77
C THR A 264 0.21 23.31 -3.02
N ARG A 265 0.87 23.32 -4.19
CA ARG A 265 0.26 22.84 -5.44
C ARG A 265 -0.35 21.46 -5.22
N VAL A 266 -1.51 21.19 -5.82
CA VAL A 266 -2.12 19.85 -5.81
C VAL A 266 -1.27 18.92 -6.67
N MET A 267 -0.75 17.85 -6.06
CA MET A 267 0.00 16.77 -6.72
C MET A 267 -0.37 15.44 -6.07
N GLY A 268 -0.04 14.33 -6.74
CA GLY A 268 -0.43 12.99 -6.36
C GLY A 268 -1.36 12.37 -7.39
N THR A 269 -1.81 11.16 -7.12
CA THR A 269 -2.61 10.41 -8.09
C THR A 269 -4.11 10.72 -7.95
N TYR A 270 -4.75 11.08 -9.06
CA TYR A 270 -6.18 11.34 -9.11
C TYR A 270 -6.97 10.11 -8.62
N GLY A 271 -8.03 10.34 -7.83
CA GLY A 271 -8.82 9.28 -7.20
C GLY A 271 -8.38 8.87 -5.79
N TYR A 272 -7.15 9.19 -5.40
CA TYR A 272 -6.61 8.92 -4.05
C TYR A 272 -6.53 10.17 -3.18
N ALA A 273 -6.43 11.35 -3.80
CA ALA A 273 -6.29 12.62 -3.11
C ALA A 273 -7.54 12.99 -2.30
N ALA A 274 -7.32 13.48 -1.08
CA ALA A 274 -8.39 13.91 -0.19
C ALA A 274 -9.16 15.12 -0.77
N PRO A 275 -10.48 15.19 -0.56
CA PRO A 275 -11.33 16.20 -1.21
C PRO A 275 -10.96 17.64 -0.84
N GLU A 276 -10.60 17.90 0.42
CA GLU A 276 -10.15 19.21 0.88
C GLU A 276 -8.85 19.65 0.20
N TYR A 277 -7.94 18.69 -0.04
CA TYR A 277 -6.66 18.97 -0.67
C TYR A 277 -6.85 19.33 -2.14
N VAL A 278 -7.71 18.57 -2.85
CA VAL A 278 -8.06 18.87 -4.25
C VAL A 278 -8.76 20.23 -4.36
N ALA A 279 -9.67 20.55 -3.44
CA ALA A 279 -10.46 21.77 -3.51
C ALA A 279 -9.68 23.04 -3.13
N THR A 280 -8.75 22.95 -2.18
CA THR A 280 -8.12 24.13 -1.55
C THR A 280 -6.60 24.19 -1.68
N GLY A 281 -5.94 23.09 -2.02
CA GLY A 281 -4.48 22.98 -1.95
C GLY A 281 -3.93 22.85 -0.52
N HIS A 282 -4.78 22.77 0.50
CA HIS A 282 -4.37 22.53 1.88
C HIS A 282 -4.08 21.06 2.12
N LEU A 283 -2.80 20.74 2.34
CA LEU A 283 -2.32 19.40 2.60
C LEU A 283 -2.20 19.17 4.11
N TYR A 284 -2.87 18.12 4.60
CA TYR A 284 -2.86 17.70 6.00
C TYR A 284 -2.17 16.33 6.12
N VAL A 285 -1.65 16.00 7.30
CA VAL A 285 -1.23 14.61 7.64
C VAL A 285 -2.41 13.65 7.42
N LYS A 286 -3.63 14.09 7.75
CA LYS A 286 -4.87 13.33 7.54
C LYS A 286 -5.28 13.18 6.06
N SER A 287 -4.59 13.83 5.11
CA SER A 287 -4.81 13.58 3.68
C SER A 287 -4.28 12.20 3.27
N ASP A 288 -3.19 11.72 3.88
CA ASP A 288 -2.70 10.35 3.67
C ASP A 288 -3.66 9.29 4.21
N VAL A 289 -4.36 9.59 5.32
CA VAL A 289 -5.38 8.68 5.90
C VAL A 289 -6.53 8.47 4.92
N TYR A 290 -6.92 9.51 4.19
CA TYR A 290 -7.92 9.39 3.13
C TYR A 290 -7.43 8.46 2.02
N GLY A 291 -6.20 8.67 1.53
CA GLY A 291 -5.57 7.78 0.54
C GLY A 291 -5.49 6.33 1.02
N PHE A 292 -5.17 6.11 2.29
CA PHE A 292 -5.23 4.78 2.93
C PHE A 292 -6.63 4.17 2.87
N GLY A 293 -7.67 4.96 3.17
CA GLY A 293 -9.07 4.54 3.02
C GLY A 293 -9.44 4.14 1.60
N VAL A 294 -8.93 4.85 0.58
CA VAL A 294 -9.15 4.48 -0.83
C VAL A 294 -8.49 3.14 -1.14
N VAL A 295 -7.24 2.92 -0.73
CA VAL A 295 -6.55 1.64 -0.95
C VAL A 295 -7.22 0.49 -0.17
N MET A 296 -7.73 0.75 1.04
CA MET A 296 -8.54 -0.23 1.77
C MET A 296 -9.80 -0.63 1.00
N LEU A 297 -10.47 0.32 0.33
CA LEU A 297 -11.58 0.01 -0.56
C LEU A 297 -11.16 -0.86 -1.74
N GLU A 298 -9.99 -0.59 -2.34
CA GLU A 298 -9.44 -1.42 -3.41
C GLU A 298 -9.19 -2.85 -2.91
N MET A 299 -8.61 -3.01 -1.72
CA MET A 299 -8.37 -4.31 -1.10
C MET A 299 -9.67 -5.04 -0.73
N LEU A 300 -10.71 -4.33 -0.28
CA LEU A 300 -12.00 -4.93 0.06
C LEU A 300 -12.75 -5.40 -1.18
N SER A 301 -12.69 -4.63 -2.27
CA SER A 301 -13.58 -4.81 -3.43
C SER A 301 -12.94 -5.41 -4.67
N GLY A 302 -11.61 -5.42 -4.77
CA GLY A 302 -10.90 -5.81 -6.00
C GLY A 302 -11.13 -4.85 -7.16
N LYS A 303 -11.60 -3.62 -6.89
CA LYS A 303 -11.93 -2.61 -7.90
C LYS A 303 -10.95 -1.44 -7.83
N ARG A 304 -10.59 -0.86 -8.98
CA ARG A 304 -9.75 0.34 -9.09
C ARG A 304 -10.43 1.55 -8.47
N ALA A 305 -9.64 2.42 -7.83
CA ALA A 305 -10.08 3.68 -7.24
C ALA A 305 -10.85 4.57 -8.22
N LEU A 306 -10.37 4.64 -9.47
CA LEU A 306 -11.06 5.28 -10.58
C LEU A 306 -11.12 4.36 -11.79
N ASP A 307 -12.28 4.34 -12.43
CA ASP A 307 -12.54 3.53 -13.61
C ASP A 307 -13.53 4.26 -14.53
N PRO A 308 -13.05 4.90 -15.60
CA PRO A 308 -13.90 5.63 -16.56
C PRO A 308 -14.93 4.73 -17.25
N ASN A 309 -14.71 3.42 -17.29
CA ASN A 309 -15.60 2.47 -17.95
C ASN A 309 -16.81 2.09 -17.08
N ARG A 310 -16.86 2.53 -15.82
CA ARG A 310 -18.04 2.34 -14.96
C ARG A 310 -19.16 3.31 -15.34
N PRO A 311 -20.42 2.97 -15.02
CA PRO A 311 -21.55 3.88 -15.23
C PRO A 311 -21.31 5.27 -14.62
N ASN A 312 -21.90 6.30 -15.23
CA ASN A 312 -21.84 7.66 -14.71
C ASN A 312 -22.28 7.71 -13.24
N GLY A 313 -21.52 8.43 -12.42
CA GLY A 313 -21.72 8.47 -10.96
C GLY A 313 -21.11 7.29 -10.18
N GLN A 314 -20.52 6.29 -10.85
CA GLN A 314 -19.83 5.16 -10.21
C GLN A 314 -18.35 5.04 -10.62
N GLN A 315 -17.83 6.02 -11.36
CA GLN A 315 -16.42 6.06 -11.77
C GLN A 315 -15.49 6.16 -10.55
N SER A 316 -15.88 6.96 -9.56
CA SER A 316 -15.25 7.03 -8.24
C SER A 316 -15.65 5.82 -7.40
N LEU A 317 -14.65 5.01 -7.03
CA LEU A 317 -14.86 3.86 -6.15
C LEU A 317 -15.43 4.29 -4.79
N VAL A 318 -14.96 5.43 -4.27
CA VAL A 318 -15.41 5.98 -2.99
C VAL A 318 -16.91 6.28 -3.04
N ASP A 319 -17.37 6.96 -4.08
CA ASP A 319 -18.78 7.35 -4.18
C ASP A 319 -19.69 6.15 -4.43
N TRP A 320 -19.23 5.18 -5.23
CA TRP A 320 -19.92 3.91 -5.41
C TRP A 320 -20.02 3.10 -4.11
N ALA A 321 -18.95 3.06 -3.30
CA ALA A 321 -18.85 2.19 -2.13
C ALA A 321 -19.57 2.72 -0.88
N LYS A 322 -19.70 4.06 -0.73
CA LYS A 322 -20.31 4.71 0.46
C LYS A 322 -21.61 4.05 0.94
N PRO A 323 -22.62 3.76 0.09
CA PRO A 323 -23.88 3.16 0.54
C PRO A 323 -23.75 1.71 1.06
N TYR A 324 -22.68 1.00 0.66
CA TYR A 324 -22.42 -0.38 1.04
C TYR A 324 -21.57 -0.47 2.31
N LEU A 325 -20.64 0.46 2.51
CA LEU A 325 -19.81 0.54 3.72
C LEU A 325 -20.64 0.81 4.98
N ALA A 326 -21.64 1.68 4.88
CA ALA A 326 -22.49 2.07 6.00
C ALA A 326 -23.51 1.00 6.41
N ASP A 327 -23.82 0.04 5.54
CA ASP A 327 -24.86 -0.97 5.76
C ASP A 327 -24.27 -2.38 5.77
N ARG A 328 -24.20 -2.97 6.97
CA ARG A 328 -23.69 -4.33 7.19
C ARG A 328 -24.36 -5.38 6.31
N ARG A 329 -25.65 -5.21 5.97
CA ARG A 329 -26.38 -6.17 5.12
C ARG A 329 -25.98 -6.09 3.65
N LYS A 330 -25.45 -4.94 3.23
CA LYS A 330 -25.00 -4.68 1.85
C LYS A 330 -23.53 -4.97 1.63
N LEU A 331 -22.74 -5.10 2.71
CA LEU A 331 -21.29 -5.29 2.64
C LEU A 331 -20.87 -6.45 1.72
N ALA A 332 -21.59 -7.57 1.74
CA ALA A 332 -21.27 -8.72 0.90
C ALA A 332 -21.25 -8.40 -0.62
N ARG A 333 -21.98 -7.36 -1.06
CA ARG A 333 -21.98 -6.88 -2.46
C ARG A 333 -20.76 -6.02 -2.81
N LEU A 334 -20.10 -5.46 -1.80
CA LEU A 334 -18.88 -4.68 -1.95
C LEU A 334 -17.64 -5.57 -1.95
N MET A 335 -17.66 -6.67 -1.18
CA MET A 335 -16.53 -7.57 -1.04
C MET A 335 -16.12 -8.20 -2.37
N ASP A 336 -14.81 -8.36 -2.56
CA ASP A 336 -14.22 -8.95 -3.76
C ASP A 336 -14.78 -10.37 -3.99
N PRO A 337 -15.39 -10.65 -5.15
CA PRO A 337 -15.87 -11.98 -5.51
C PRO A 337 -14.79 -13.06 -5.45
N GLN A 338 -13.51 -12.71 -5.66
CA GLN A 338 -12.39 -13.64 -5.61
C GLN A 338 -12.13 -14.20 -4.21
N PHE A 339 -12.71 -13.62 -3.15
CA PHE A 339 -12.66 -14.24 -1.84
C PHE A 339 -13.54 -15.49 -1.74
N GLU A 340 -14.51 -15.69 -2.63
CA GLU A 340 -15.42 -16.84 -2.60
C GLU A 340 -16.13 -17.04 -1.25
N GLY A 341 -16.39 -15.94 -0.52
CA GLY A 341 -16.96 -15.97 0.82
C GLY A 341 -15.99 -16.40 1.94
N GLN A 342 -14.72 -16.64 1.62
CA GLN A 342 -13.65 -17.00 2.56
C GLN A 342 -13.11 -15.76 3.30
N TYR A 343 -13.97 -15.13 4.09
CA TYR A 343 -13.60 -14.04 4.98
C TYR A 343 -14.50 -14.04 6.22
N ASN A 344 -13.97 -13.58 7.35
CA ASN A 344 -14.76 -13.48 8.56
C ASN A 344 -15.71 -12.26 8.47
N SER A 345 -17.02 -12.48 8.64
CA SER A 345 -18.03 -11.42 8.56
C SER A 345 -17.81 -10.30 9.59
N LYS A 346 -17.32 -10.61 10.80
CA LYS A 346 -17.02 -9.61 11.82
C LYS A 346 -15.77 -8.79 11.45
N GLN A 347 -14.72 -9.45 10.99
CA GLN A 347 -13.49 -8.76 10.56
C GLN A 347 -13.74 -7.83 9.37
N SER A 348 -14.39 -8.35 8.32
CA SER A 348 -14.73 -7.56 7.13
C SER A 348 -15.62 -6.36 7.46
N HIS A 349 -16.59 -6.53 8.37
CA HIS A 349 -17.43 -5.41 8.80
C HIS A 349 -16.66 -4.33 9.57
N GLN A 350 -15.77 -4.72 10.49
CA GLN A 350 -14.92 -3.76 11.19
C GLN A 350 -13.93 -3.06 10.25
N ALA A 351 -13.35 -3.79 9.29
CA ALA A 351 -12.49 -3.21 8.27
C ALA A 351 -13.25 -2.21 7.37
N ALA A 352 -14.50 -2.52 7.01
CA ALA A 352 -15.36 -1.61 6.26
C ALA A 352 -15.69 -0.33 7.06
N GLN A 353 -15.98 -0.44 8.36
CA GLN A 353 -16.23 0.72 9.21
C GLN A 353 -14.98 1.59 9.36
N LEU A 354 -13.81 0.98 9.56
CA LEU A 354 -12.54 1.69 9.60
C LEU A 354 -12.28 2.43 8.29
N THR A 355 -12.52 1.75 7.17
CA THR A 355 -12.40 2.34 5.82
C THR A 355 -13.30 3.56 5.65
N LEU A 356 -14.56 3.48 6.10
CA LEU A 356 -15.50 4.60 6.08
C LEU A 356 -15.00 5.80 6.91
N ASN A 357 -14.44 5.53 8.09
CA ASN A 357 -13.89 6.58 8.96
C ASN A 357 -12.66 7.27 8.32
N CYS A 358 -11.78 6.51 7.67
CA CYS A 358 -10.65 7.05 6.92
C CYS A 358 -11.09 7.96 5.76
N LEU A 359 -12.22 7.64 5.13
CA LEU A 359 -12.81 8.38 4.00
C LEU A 359 -13.71 9.55 4.41
N ALA A 360 -13.73 9.93 5.69
CA ALA A 360 -14.50 11.08 6.15
C ALA A 360 -14.13 12.36 5.39
N GLY A 361 -15.13 13.16 5.02
CA GLY A 361 -14.91 14.40 4.26
C GLY A 361 -14.05 15.40 5.02
N GLU A 362 -14.35 15.60 6.31
CA GLU A 362 -13.60 16.48 7.18
C GLU A 362 -12.32 15.82 7.72
N PRO A 363 -11.12 16.43 7.54
CA PRO A 363 -9.84 15.84 7.96
C PRO A 363 -9.79 15.49 9.46
N ARG A 364 -10.38 16.34 10.30
CA ARG A 364 -10.42 16.16 11.76
C ARG A 364 -11.25 14.95 12.21
N MET A 365 -12.18 14.48 11.38
CA MET A 365 -13.01 13.31 11.68
C MET A 365 -12.34 11.99 11.30
N ARG A 366 -11.25 12.04 10.54
CA ARG A 366 -10.46 10.85 10.19
C ARG A 366 -9.64 10.42 11.39
N PRO A 367 -9.45 9.10 11.62
CA PRO A 367 -8.51 8.63 12.65
C PRO A 367 -7.06 9.02 12.30
N SER A 368 -6.17 8.95 13.28
CA SER A 368 -4.72 8.94 13.05
C SER A 368 -4.28 7.59 12.50
N MET A 369 -3.13 7.53 11.82
CA MET A 369 -2.62 6.25 11.33
C MET A 369 -2.22 5.28 12.45
N LYS A 370 -1.93 5.79 13.65
CA LYS A 370 -1.75 4.98 14.86
C LYS A 370 -3.05 4.25 15.23
N GLU A 371 -4.17 4.98 15.33
CA GLU A 371 -5.48 4.39 15.61
C GLU A 371 -5.94 3.42 14.50
N VAL A 372 -5.63 3.73 13.24
CA VAL A 372 -5.89 2.84 12.09
C VAL A 372 -5.12 1.53 12.25
N LEU A 373 -3.83 1.60 12.56
CA LEU A 373 -2.98 0.43 12.78
C LEU A 373 -3.51 -0.44 13.93
N GLU A 374 -3.73 0.16 15.10
CA GLU A 374 -4.24 -0.53 16.29
C GLU A 374 -5.58 -1.24 15.99
N THR A 375 -6.47 -0.58 15.25
CA THR A 375 -7.76 -1.16 14.84
C THR A 375 -7.56 -2.35 13.91
N LEU A 376 -6.66 -2.28 12.94
CA LEU A 376 -6.37 -3.39 12.02
C LEU A 376 -5.76 -4.60 12.74
N GLU A 377 -4.86 -4.38 13.69
CA GLU A 377 -4.28 -5.45 14.51
C GLU A 377 -5.33 -6.13 15.39
N GLN A 378 -6.25 -5.36 15.96
CA GLN A 378 -7.41 -5.91 16.68
C GLN A 378 -8.31 -6.75 15.77
N ILE A 379 -8.56 -6.30 14.53
CA ILE A 379 -9.32 -7.05 13.53
C ILE A 379 -8.64 -8.38 13.23
N GLU A 380 -7.33 -8.40 12.98
CA GLU A 380 -6.56 -9.62 12.71
C GLU A 380 -6.64 -10.61 13.88
N ALA A 381 -6.49 -10.11 15.12
CA ALA A 381 -6.52 -10.90 16.35
C ALA A 381 -7.87 -11.59 16.63
N LEU A 382 -8.98 -11.19 15.99
CA LEU A 382 -10.27 -11.90 16.14
C LEU A 382 -10.20 -13.38 15.70
N LYS A 383 -9.21 -13.74 14.88
CA LYS A 383 -8.97 -15.11 14.41
C LYS A 383 -8.49 -16.06 15.51
N SER A 384 -7.70 -15.58 16.49
CA SER A 384 -7.13 -16.43 17.54
C SER A 384 -8.18 -16.86 18.59
N ARG A 385 -9.07 -15.95 18.98
CA ARG A 385 -10.04 -16.19 20.06
C ARG A 385 -11.11 -17.24 19.74
N THR A 386 -11.39 -17.48 18.45
CA THR A 386 -12.40 -18.48 18.04
C THR A 386 -11.85 -19.91 18.12
N ARG A 387 -10.52 -20.09 18.09
CA ARG A 387 -9.86 -21.40 18.23
C ARG A 387 -9.75 -21.86 19.69
N GLU A 388 -9.49 -20.94 20.62
CA GLU A 388 -9.34 -21.26 22.05
C GLU A 388 -10.66 -21.70 22.70
N THR A 389 -11.80 -21.14 22.28
CA THR A 389 -13.12 -21.52 22.82
C THR A 389 -13.63 -22.90 22.37
N ARG A 390 -12.95 -23.61 21.48
CA ARG A 390 -13.34 -24.97 21.03
C ARG A 390 -12.51 -26.11 21.65
N GLY A 391 -11.55 -25.80 22.53
CA GLY A 391 -10.63 -26.79 23.12
C GLY A 391 -10.89 -27.19 24.58
N GLY A 392 -11.93 -26.66 25.25
CA GLY A 392 -12.10 -26.82 26.70
C GLY A 392 -13.51 -27.19 27.13
N SER A 393 -13.92 -28.45 26.93
CA SER A 393 -15.02 -29.05 27.72
C SER A 393 -14.78 -30.54 27.91
N GLY A 394 -13.75 -30.87 28.69
CA GLY A 394 -13.52 -32.20 29.24
C GLY A 394 -14.27 -32.38 30.56
N THR A 395 -15.38 -33.12 30.49
CA THR A 395 -15.93 -34.05 31.50
C THR A 395 -15.81 -33.68 32.99
N SER A 396 -16.90 -33.18 33.59
CA SER A 396 -17.16 -33.35 35.02
C SER A 396 -18.01 -34.60 35.25
N SER A 397 -17.41 -35.63 35.86
CA SER A 397 -18.09 -36.81 36.38
C SER A 397 -19.13 -36.40 37.43
N ARG A 398 -20.38 -36.84 37.25
CA ARG A 398 -21.35 -36.93 38.34
C ARG A 398 -21.94 -38.34 38.34
N ASP A 399 -21.47 -39.11 39.30
CA ASP A 399 -22.13 -40.31 39.81
C ASP A 399 -23.57 -39.99 40.20
N ARG A 400 -24.52 -40.77 39.70
CA ARG A 400 -25.76 -41.08 40.42
C ARG A 400 -26.29 -42.42 39.96
N ALA A 401 -26.13 -43.39 40.85
CA ALA A 401 -26.67 -44.72 40.79
C ALA A 401 -28.20 -44.71 40.73
N HIS A 402 -28.79 -45.50 39.84
CA HIS A 402 -30.08 -46.16 40.04
C HIS A 402 -30.04 -47.51 39.33
N GLY A 403 -30.04 -48.57 40.13
CA GLY A 403 -30.23 -49.93 39.64
C GLY A 403 -31.70 -50.20 39.37
N ARG A 404 -31.97 -51.02 38.33
CA ARG A 404 -32.87 -52.19 38.41
C ARG A 404 -32.89 -52.95 37.08
N SER A 405 -32.28 -54.12 37.14
CA SER A 405 -32.77 -55.43 36.68
C SER A 405 -33.70 -55.49 35.46
N ALA A 406 -33.27 -56.21 34.41
CA ALA A 406 -34.10 -57.20 33.73
C ALA A 406 -33.24 -58.17 32.92
N ALA A 407 -33.54 -59.45 33.10
CA ALA A 407 -32.82 -60.60 32.59
C ALA A 407 -33.11 -60.91 31.12
N VAL A 408 -32.14 -61.62 30.53
CA VAL A 408 -32.11 -62.23 29.21
C VAL A 408 -33.18 -63.32 29.08
N HIS A 409 -33.96 -63.29 28.00
CA HIS A 409 -34.61 -64.48 27.46
C HIS A 409 -34.39 -64.62 25.95
N GLN A 410 -33.96 -65.84 25.61
CA GLN A 410 -33.66 -66.38 24.29
C GLN A 410 -34.94 -66.58 23.47
N ARG A 411 -34.88 -66.49 22.14
CA ARG A 411 -34.98 -67.66 21.22
C ARG A 411 -35.18 -67.27 19.74
N SER A 412 -34.51 -68.08 18.90
CA SER A 412 -34.91 -68.65 17.61
C SER A 412 -35.10 -67.78 16.34
N SER A 413 -34.13 -67.93 15.42
CA SER A 413 -34.26 -68.04 13.95
C SER A 413 -35.24 -69.17 13.53
N PRO A 414 -35.73 -69.34 12.26
CA PRO A 414 -35.03 -69.07 10.99
C PRO A 414 -35.86 -68.69 9.72
N ARG A 415 -35.11 -68.30 8.67
CA ARG A 415 -35.25 -68.53 7.21
C ARG A 415 -36.63 -68.45 6.51
N GLY A 416 -36.66 -67.72 5.38
CA GLY A 416 -37.63 -67.95 4.30
C GLY A 416 -37.43 -67.04 3.08
N ASN A 417 -37.04 -67.65 1.95
CA ASN A 417 -36.84 -67.09 0.61
C ASN A 417 -38.09 -66.44 -0.02
N GLY A 418 -37.89 -65.60 -1.04
CA GLY A 418 -38.98 -65.25 -1.98
C GLY A 418 -38.66 -64.19 -3.05
N ASP A 419 -37.86 -64.58 -4.03
CA ASP A 419 -37.91 -64.31 -5.49
C ASP A 419 -38.83 -63.23 -6.13
N GLY A 420 -38.38 -62.66 -7.26
CA GLY A 420 -39.22 -61.97 -8.27
C GLY A 420 -38.66 -60.65 -8.87
N ARG A 421 -37.67 -60.68 -9.78
CA ARG A 421 -37.75 -60.60 -11.27
C ARG A 421 -38.33 -59.32 -11.93
N ARG A 422 -37.42 -58.70 -12.72
CA ARG A 422 -37.51 -58.23 -14.14
C ARG A 422 -38.54 -57.16 -14.60
N GLY A 423 -38.01 -56.22 -15.39
CA GLY A 423 -38.68 -55.64 -16.58
C GLY A 423 -38.26 -54.19 -16.89
N SER A 424 -37.23 -53.93 -17.71
CA SER A 424 -37.34 -53.62 -19.17
C SER A 424 -37.58 -52.13 -19.50
N ARG A 425 -36.56 -51.50 -20.10
CA ARG A 425 -36.61 -50.29 -20.96
C ARG A 425 -37.37 -50.63 -22.27
N PRO A 426 -37.97 -49.64 -23.00
CA PRO A 426 -37.24 -48.96 -24.07
C PRO A 426 -37.64 -47.49 -24.40
N THR A 427 -36.60 -46.73 -24.78
CA THR A 427 -36.42 -45.77 -25.90
C THR A 427 -37.61 -45.21 -26.72
N ASN A 428 -37.60 -43.88 -26.92
CA ASN A 428 -37.83 -43.10 -28.17
C ASN A 428 -37.64 -41.60 -27.78
N GLY A 429 -37.11 -40.65 -28.55
CA GLY A 429 -36.88 -40.50 -29.99
C GLY A 429 -37.48 -39.14 -30.46
N HIS A 430 -36.69 -38.34 -31.21
CA HIS A 430 -36.97 -37.04 -31.88
C HIS A 430 -36.82 -35.74 -31.06
N ALA A 431 -36.00 -34.72 -31.40
CA ALA A 431 -35.50 -34.08 -32.64
C ALA A 431 -36.40 -32.98 -33.24
N THR A 432 -35.94 -31.71 -33.16
CA THR A 432 -35.94 -30.59 -34.17
C THR A 432 -35.80 -29.25 -33.41
N LYS A 433 -34.83 -28.35 -33.64
CA LYS A 433 -34.35 -27.53 -34.79
C LYS A 433 -34.99 -26.12 -34.86
N ALA A 434 -34.13 -25.12 -34.67
CA ALA A 434 -34.13 -23.75 -35.20
C ALA A 434 -35.25 -22.74 -34.85
N ARG A 435 -34.87 -21.59 -34.27
CA ARG A 435 -34.62 -20.37 -35.05
C ARG A 435 -33.63 -19.45 -34.35
#